data_AF-A0A967CRS8-F1
#
_entry.id   AF-A0A967CRS8-F1
#
_cell.length_a   1.000
_cell.length_b   1.000
_cell.length_c   1.000
_cell.angle_alpha   90.00
_cell.angle_beta   90.00
_cell.angle_gamma   90.00
#
_symmetry.space_group_name_H-M   'P 1'
#
loop_
_entity.id
_entity.type
_entity.pdbx_description
1 polymer ?
#
loop_
_entity_poly.entity_id
_entity_poly.type
_entity_poly.pdbx_seq_one_letter_code
_entity_poly.pdbx_strand_id
1 'polypeptide(L)'
;MDRVDIVHGNFLRRVAARDLPAGRVPAGPLTSDLAVQAFRAGCLTRALDRQSRVMQRAGQGFYTIGSSGHEGLASVALALRPTDMAFLHYRDAAFQIARAGQVPGQNPTWDMLLSFALSSDD
;
A
#
# COMPACT_ATOMS: atom_id res chain seq x y z
N MET A 1 -22.50 1.08 -8.28
CA MET A 1 -21.37 0.76 -7.39
C MET A 1 -20.09 1.03 -8.16
N ASP A 2 -19.16 1.81 -7.61
CA ASP A 2 -17.86 2.07 -8.27
C ASP A 2 -17.11 0.75 -8.46
N ARG A 3 -16.36 0.62 -9.56
CA ARG A 3 -15.54 -0.55 -9.87
C ARG A 3 -14.60 -0.91 -8.72
N VAL A 4 -14.10 0.09 -8.01
CA VAL A 4 -13.23 -0.09 -6.83
C VAL A 4 -13.93 -0.89 -5.73
N ASP A 5 -15.19 -0.58 -5.44
CA ASP A 5 -15.98 -1.25 -4.42
C ASP A 5 -16.35 -2.68 -4.83
N ILE A 6 -16.64 -2.91 -6.12
CA ILE A 6 -16.86 -4.26 -6.65
C ILE A 6 -15.60 -5.12 -6.44
N VAL A 7 -14.42 -4.62 -6.82
CA VAL A 7 -13.15 -5.35 -6.65
C VAL A 7 -12.87 -5.61 -5.17
N HIS A 8 -13.09 -4.62 -4.30
CA HIS A 8 -12.90 -4.80 -2.86
C HIS A 8 -13.87 -5.82 -2.26
N GLY A 9 -15.14 -5.78 -2.64
CA GLY A 9 -16.13 -6.77 -2.21
C GLY A 9 -15.79 -8.18 -2.68
N ASN A 10 -15.31 -8.33 -3.93
CA ASN A 10 -14.83 -9.61 -4.43
C ASN A 10 -13.64 -10.13 -3.59
N PHE A 11 -12.67 -9.26 -3.29
CA PHE A 11 -11.53 -9.61 -2.44
C PHE A 11 -11.97 -10.13 -1.07
N LEU A 12 -12.83 -9.39 -0.35
CA LEU A 12 -13.32 -9.79 0.96
C LEU A 12 -14.04 -11.15 0.93
N ARG A 13 -14.92 -11.36 -0.05
CA ARG A 13 -15.64 -12.64 -0.19
C ARG A 13 -14.69 -13.80 -0.45
N ARG A 14 -13.72 -13.64 -1.35
CA ARG A 14 -12.76 -14.69 -1.70
C ARG A 14 -11.83 -15.04 -0.54
N VAL A 15 -11.32 -14.02 0.16
CA VAL A 15 -10.47 -14.23 1.37
C VAL A 15 -11.25 -14.96 2.46
N ALA A 16 -12.48 -14.54 2.76
CA ALA A 16 -13.32 -15.18 3.77
C ALA A 16 -13.63 -16.65 3.42
N ALA A 17 -13.86 -16.94 2.14
CA ALA A 17 -14.08 -18.31 1.65
C ALA A 17 -12.80 -19.15 1.51
N ARG A 18 -11.61 -18.57 1.78
CA ARG A 18 -10.31 -19.17 1.44
C ARG A 18 -10.18 -19.57 -0.03
N ASP A 19 -10.92 -18.90 -0.91
CA ASP A 19 -10.81 -19.02 -2.37
C ASP A 19 -9.65 -18.14 -2.84
N LEU A 20 -8.45 -18.65 -2.63
CA LEU A 20 -7.20 -18.00 -3.06
C LEU A 20 -6.73 -18.62 -4.39
N PRO A 21 -6.11 -17.83 -5.28
CA PRO A 21 -5.51 -18.39 -6.49
C PRO A 21 -4.49 -19.47 -6.13
N ALA A 22 -4.47 -20.55 -6.92
CA ALA A 22 -3.46 -21.59 -6.77
C ALA A 22 -2.07 -21.00 -7.05
N GLY A 23 -1.08 -21.38 -6.25
CA GLY A 23 0.27 -20.85 -6.34
C GLY A 23 1.29 -21.82 -5.78
N ARG A 24 2.57 -21.54 -6.05
CA ARG A 24 3.68 -22.28 -5.43
C ARG A 24 3.79 -21.89 -3.96
N VAL A 25 4.25 -22.83 -3.14
CA VAL A 25 4.65 -22.54 -1.77
C VAL A 25 5.73 -21.44 -1.79
N PRO A 26 5.71 -20.47 -0.85
CA PRO A 26 6.76 -19.48 -0.75
C PRO A 26 8.14 -20.13 -0.74
N ALA A 27 9.05 -19.61 -1.56
CA ALA A 27 10.43 -20.09 -1.69
C ALA A 27 11.39 -18.90 -1.77
N GLY A 28 12.64 -19.10 -1.35
CA GLY A 28 13.66 -18.07 -1.33
C GLY A 28 13.85 -17.42 0.05
N PRO A 29 14.61 -16.30 0.13
CA PRO A 29 15.07 -15.73 1.40
C PRO A 29 13.99 -14.95 2.17
N LEU A 30 12.76 -14.87 1.66
CA LEU A 30 11.68 -14.12 2.29
C LEU A 30 11.19 -14.85 3.55
N THR A 31 11.48 -14.28 4.72
CA THR A 31 10.98 -14.80 6.00
C THR A 31 9.48 -14.57 6.17
N SER A 32 8.84 -15.33 7.06
CA SER A 32 7.43 -15.13 7.42
C SER A 32 7.14 -13.70 7.87
N ASP A 33 8.05 -13.11 8.63
CA ASP A 33 7.87 -11.76 9.18
C ASP A 33 7.92 -10.71 8.07
N LEU A 34 8.87 -10.82 7.13
CA LEU A 34 8.93 -9.94 5.96
C LEU A 34 7.71 -10.13 5.05
N ALA A 35 7.22 -11.35 4.89
CA ALA A 35 6.00 -11.61 4.13
C ALA A 35 4.78 -10.91 4.76
N VAL A 36 4.65 -10.95 6.09
CA VAL A 36 3.58 -10.24 6.81
C VAL A 36 3.75 -8.72 6.68
N GLN A 37 4.97 -8.20 6.76
CA GLN A 37 5.23 -6.77 6.57
C GLN A 37 4.87 -6.31 5.15
N ALA A 38 5.26 -7.06 4.12
CA ALA A 38 4.91 -6.78 2.74
C ALA A 38 3.39 -6.78 2.53
N PHE A 39 2.70 -7.78 3.10
CA PHE A 39 1.25 -7.87 3.05
C PHE A 39 0.56 -6.67 3.71
N ARG A 40 1.01 -6.27 4.91
CA ARG A 40 0.47 -5.09 5.62
C ARG A 40 0.69 -3.80 4.84
N ALA A 41 1.87 -3.61 4.25
CA ALA A 41 2.15 -2.46 3.39
C ALA A 41 1.21 -2.42 2.19
N GLY A 42 1.00 -3.56 1.52
CA GLY A 42 0.04 -3.67 0.42
C GLY A 42 -1.41 -3.39 0.84
N CYS A 43 -1.84 -3.88 2.01
CA CYS A 43 -3.16 -3.55 2.56
C CYS A 43 -3.31 -2.04 2.81
N LEU A 44 -2.30 -1.39 3.39
CA LEU A 44 -2.32 0.04 3.64
C LEU A 44 -2.35 0.84 2.33
N THR A 45 -1.56 0.46 1.33
CA THR A 45 -1.61 1.07 -0.02
C THR A 45 -3.04 1.02 -0.58
N ARG A 46 -3.69 -0.15 -0.52
CA ARG A 46 -5.06 -0.32 -1.01
C ARG A 46 -6.08 0.49 -0.20
N ALA A 47 -5.89 0.62 1.11
CA ALA A 47 -6.74 1.42 1.97
C ALA A 47 -6.61 2.92 1.65
N LEU A 48 -5.39 3.42 1.52
CA LEU A 48 -5.09 4.81 1.16
C LEU A 48 -5.64 5.17 -0.23
N ASP A 49 -5.52 4.28 -1.22
CA ASP A 49 -6.12 4.46 -2.54
C ASP A 49 -7.65 4.59 -2.52
N ARG A 50 -8.32 3.87 -1.62
CA ARG A 50 -9.77 3.99 -1.44
C ARG A 50 -10.10 5.29 -0.70
N GLN A 51 -9.31 5.62 0.31
CA GLN A 51 -9.52 6.83 1.11
C GLN A 51 -9.30 8.10 0.29
N SER A 52 -8.29 8.16 -0.56
CA SER A 52 -8.05 9.32 -1.43
C SER A 52 -9.24 9.60 -2.35
N ARG A 53 -9.91 8.55 -2.85
CA ARG A 53 -11.16 8.68 -3.63
C ARG A 53 -12.34 9.18 -2.80
N VAL A 54 -12.44 8.76 -1.53
CA VAL A 54 -13.45 9.28 -0.61
C VAL A 54 -13.20 10.77 -0.36
N MET A 55 -11.96 11.15 -0.05
CA MET A 55 -11.55 12.54 0.16
C MET A 55 -11.79 13.39 -1.09
N GLN A 56 -11.44 12.90 -2.28
CA GLN A 56 -11.67 13.60 -3.54
C GLN A 56 -13.15 13.91 -3.76
N ARG A 57 -14.04 12.94 -3.53
CA ARG A 57 -15.50 13.14 -3.62
C ARG A 57 -16.03 14.14 -2.60
N ALA A 58 -15.39 14.24 -1.44
CA ALA A 58 -15.70 15.21 -0.40
C ALA A 58 -15.08 16.60 -0.65
N GLY A 59 -14.29 16.79 -1.72
CA GLY A 59 -13.56 18.04 -1.97
C GLY A 59 -12.38 18.27 -1.01
N GLN A 60 -11.91 17.21 -0.34
CA GLN A 60 -10.85 17.24 0.67
C GLN A 60 -9.56 16.53 0.22
N GLY A 61 -9.57 15.91 -0.96
CA GLY A 61 -8.44 15.19 -1.53
C GLY A 61 -8.05 15.78 -2.87
N PHE A 62 -6.81 16.25 -2.98
CA PHE A 62 -6.32 16.98 -4.16
C PHE A 62 -5.29 16.19 -4.96
N TYR A 63 -4.72 15.14 -4.37
CA TYR A 63 -3.89 14.15 -5.04
C TYR A 63 -4.63 12.82 -5.20
N THR A 64 -4.71 12.27 -6.43
CA THR A 64 -5.73 11.27 -6.77
C THR A 64 -5.21 10.03 -7.51
N ILE A 65 -3.91 9.93 -7.78
CA ILE A 65 -3.38 8.79 -8.54
C ILE A 65 -3.08 7.63 -7.60
N GLY A 66 -3.88 6.56 -7.73
CA GLY A 66 -3.74 5.36 -6.91
C GLY A 66 -2.59 4.44 -7.33
N SER A 67 -2.06 3.73 -6.34
CA SER A 67 -0.99 2.74 -6.48
C SER A 67 -1.49 1.31 -6.71
N SER A 68 -2.81 1.10 -6.75
CA SER A 68 -3.46 -0.21 -6.92
C SER A 68 -2.86 -0.98 -8.11
N GLY A 69 -2.50 -2.24 -7.86
CA GLY A 69 -1.78 -3.11 -8.78
C GLY A 69 -0.26 -3.12 -8.60
N HIS A 70 0.32 -2.20 -7.80
CA HIS A 70 1.76 -2.12 -7.51
C HIS A 70 2.11 -2.52 -6.08
N GLU A 71 1.20 -3.18 -5.36
CA GLU A 71 1.38 -3.57 -3.96
C GLU A 71 2.62 -4.47 -3.74
N GLY A 72 3.02 -5.23 -4.76
CA GLY A 72 4.21 -6.09 -4.73
C GLY A 72 5.54 -5.32 -4.57
N LEU A 73 5.58 -4.01 -4.84
CA LEU A 73 6.78 -3.20 -4.63
C LEU A 73 7.20 -3.09 -3.16
N ALA A 74 6.30 -3.39 -2.21
CA ALA A 74 6.66 -3.51 -0.80
C ALA A 74 7.80 -4.53 -0.59
N SER A 75 7.78 -5.66 -1.31
CA SER A 75 8.84 -6.67 -1.23
C SER A 75 10.18 -6.17 -1.75
N VAL A 76 10.16 -5.27 -2.76
CA VAL A 76 11.40 -4.64 -3.27
C VAL A 76 11.98 -3.71 -2.22
N ALA A 77 11.14 -2.89 -1.57
CA ALA A 77 11.59 -2.03 -0.48
C ALA A 77 12.21 -2.81 0.67
N LEU A 78 11.60 -3.94 1.07
CA LEU A 78 12.09 -4.81 2.14
C LEU A 78 13.37 -5.59 1.79
N ALA A 79 13.69 -5.71 0.49
CA ALA A 79 14.95 -6.30 0.03
C ALA A 79 16.11 -5.29 0.03
N LEU A 80 15.84 -4.01 0.29
CA LEU A 80 16.82 -2.93 0.29
C LEU A 80 16.96 -2.32 1.69
N ARG A 81 18.08 -1.63 1.92
CA ARG A 81 18.26 -0.80 3.13
C ARG A 81 17.46 0.49 2.97
N PRO A 82 17.03 1.13 4.07
CA PRO A 82 16.33 2.41 3.99
C PRO A 82 17.23 3.53 3.44
N THR A 83 18.55 3.38 3.56
CA THR A 83 19.57 4.32 3.04
C THR A 83 19.94 4.10 1.58
N ASP A 84 19.44 3.04 0.93
CA ASP A 84 19.71 2.80 -0.48
C ASP A 84 18.92 3.78 -1.35
N MET A 85 19.60 4.42 -2.29
CA MET A 85 19.01 5.36 -3.22
C MET A 85 17.89 4.68 -4.03
N ALA A 86 16.75 5.37 -4.17
CA ALA A 86 15.63 4.89 -4.96
C ALA A 86 15.02 6.04 -5.76
N PHE A 87 14.83 5.83 -7.05
CA PHE A 87 14.12 6.76 -7.93
C PHE A 87 12.70 6.21 -8.13
N LEU A 88 11.77 6.71 -7.33
CA LEU A 88 10.41 6.19 -7.27
C LEU A 88 9.49 6.91 -8.24
N HIS A 89 8.54 6.16 -8.77
CA HIS A 89 7.38 6.71 -9.45
C HIS A 89 6.30 7.10 -8.45
N TYR A 90 5.43 8.03 -8.81
CA TYR A 90 4.36 8.53 -7.93
C TYR A 90 3.30 7.46 -7.58
N ARG A 91 3.39 6.25 -8.16
CA ARG A 91 2.52 5.09 -7.89
C ARG A 91 3.16 4.04 -6.98
N ASP A 92 4.33 4.33 -6.41
CA ASP A 92 5.11 3.35 -5.65
C ASP A 92 4.84 3.46 -4.14
N ALA A 93 3.59 3.73 -3.75
CA ALA A 93 3.23 3.90 -2.33
C ALA A 93 3.59 2.68 -1.49
N ALA A 94 3.41 1.46 -2.01
CA ALA A 94 3.75 0.24 -1.29
C ALA A 94 5.25 0.15 -0.94
N PHE A 95 6.11 0.65 -1.84
CA PHE A 95 7.54 0.78 -1.58
C PHE A 95 7.80 1.79 -0.45
N GLN A 96 7.22 2.98 -0.53
CA GLN A 96 7.41 4.04 0.46
C GLN A 96 6.92 3.60 1.84
N ILE A 97 5.74 3.01 1.93
CA ILE A 97 5.15 2.48 3.17
C ILE A 97 6.06 1.42 3.80
N ALA A 98 6.47 0.42 3.01
CA ALA A 98 7.31 -0.66 3.50
C ALA A 98 8.69 -0.16 3.95
N ARG A 99 9.26 0.81 3.23
CA ARG A 99 10.54 1.44 3.60
C ARG A 99 10.43 2.31 4.85
N ALA A 100 9.38 3.11 4.98
CA ALA A 100 9.12 3.91 6.17
C ALA A 100 9.01 3.00 7.42
N GLY A 101 8.38 1.83 7.29
CA GLY A 101 8.31 0.83 8.35
C GLY A 101 9.66 0.27 8.83
N GLN A 102 10.75 0.45 8.06
CA GLN A 102 12.11 0.08 8.47
C GLN A 102 12.77 1.13 9.37
N VAL A 103 12.19 2.33 9.49
CA VAL A 103 12.77 3.46 10.21
C VAL A 103 11.90 3.79 11.43
N PRO A 104 12.45 3.70 12.66
CA PRO A 104 11.71 4.03 13.87
C PRO A 104 11.15 5.46 13.84
N GLY A 105 9.91 5.62 14.34
CA GLY A 105 9.26 6.93 14.46
C GLY A 105 8.51 7.42 13.22
N GLN A 106 8.60 6.72 12.09
CA GLN A 106 7.84 7.06 10.88
C GLN A 106 6.36 6.66 11.00
N ASN A 107 5.47 7.45 10.39
CA ASN A 107 4.04 7.14 10.32
C ASN A 107 3.51 7.36 8.89
N PRO A 108 3.80 6.43 7.96
CA PRO A 108 3.47 6.61 6.55
C PRO A 108 1.97 6.73 6.28
N THR A 109 1.10 6.26 7.19
CA THR A 109 -0.34 6.46 7.04
C THR A 109 -0.71 7.93 7.23
N TRP A 110 -0.17 8.55 8.27
CA TRP A 110 -0.42 9.95 8.60
C TRP A 110 0.17 10.87 7.53
N ASP A 111 1.45 10.68 7.21
CA ASP A 111 2.19 11.49 6.25
C ASP A 111 1.51 11.48 4.87
N MET A 112 1.07 10.31 4.40
CA MET A 112 0.34 10.23 3.12
C MET A 112 -1.04 10.90 3.17
N LEU A 113 -1.74 10.87 4.31
CA LEU A 113 -3.05 11.53 4.44
C LEU A 113 -2.91 13.06 4.48
N LEU A 114 -1.86 13.58 5.12
CA LEU A 114 -1.52 15.01 5.06
C LEU A 114 -1.26 15.46 3.64
N SER A 115 -0.43 14.69 2.91
CA SER A 115 -0.14 14.94 1.50
C SER A 115 -1.39 14.91 0.62
N PHE A 116 -2.30 13.94 0.82
CA PHE A 116 -3.56 13.88 0.07
C PHE A 116 -4.44 15.11 0.28
N ALA A 117 -4.43 15.66 1.49
CA ALA A 117 -5.21 16.83 1.88
C ALA A 117 -4.55 18.17 1.52
N LEU A 118 -3.31 18.16 1.00
CA LEU A 118 -2.46 19.36 0.90
C LEU A 118 -2.44 20.13 2.23
N SER A 119 -2.30 19.39 3.32
CA SER A 119 -2.27 19.97 4.66
C SER A 119 -1.07 20.90 4.81
N SER A 120 -1.22 21.97 5.59
CA SER A 120 -0.09 22.80 6.02
C SER A 120 0.82 22.10 7.02
N ASP A 121 0.38 20.97 7.57
CA ASP A 121 1.11 20.16 8.53
C ASP A 121 1.97 19.07 7.86
N ASP A 122 1.95 18.98 6.52
CA ASP A 122 2.85 18.12 5.71
C ASP A 122 4.28 18.72 5.63
#